data_AF-G7L535-F1
#
_entry.id   AF-G7L535-F1
#
_cell.length_a   1.000
_cell.length_b   1.000
_cell.length_c   1.000
_cell.angle_alpha   90.00
_cell.angle_beta   90.00
_cell.angle_gamma   90.00
#
_symmetry.space_group_name_H-M   'P 1'
#
loop_
_entity.id
_entity.type
_entity.pdbx_description
1 polymer ?
#
loop_
_entity_poly.entity_id
_entity_poly.type
_entity_poly.pdbx_seq_one_letter_code
_entity_poly.pdbx_strand_id
1 'polypeptide(L)'
;MESLCATLQLLVHTWETQNAVDFDITYYRSKDPLTPRLFEDIIEEIEQIGLFKYGGLPHWGKNRNLGFVGAIRKYKKAGKFLKVKEEYDSRGLFSSEWTNQVLGLKEGVTILKDGCALEGLCICSQDTHCAPKNSYFCRPGRIYKDARVCRRGVNT
;
A
#
# COMPACT_ATOMS: atom_id res chain seq x y z
N MET A 1 -20.42 12.00 -12.08
CA MET A 1 -19.43 11.53 -11.09
C MET A 1 -18.32 10.86 -11.87
N GLU A 2 -17.14 11.47 -11.94
CA GLU A 2 -16.02 10.93 -12.71
C GLU A 2 -15.28 9.88 -11.88
N SER A 3 -15.25 8.64 -12.38
CA SER A 3 -14.53 7.52 -11.77
C SER A 3 -13.20 7.29 -12.48
N LEU A 4 -12.16 6.95 -11.72
CA LEU A 4 -10.88 6.49 -12.24
C LEU A 4 -10.83 4.96 -12.14
N CYS A 5 -10.26 4.32 -13.16
CA CYS A 5 -9.84 2.93 -13.10
C CYS A 5 -8.49 2.86 -12.37
N ALA A 6 -8.38 2.00 -11.35
CA ALA A 6 -7.16 1.76 -10.60
C ALA A 6 -6.84 0.26 -10.62
N THR A 7 -5.55 -0.07 -10.59
CA THR A 7 -5.06 -1.45 -10.50
C THR A 7 -4.20 -1.61 -9.25
N LEU A 8 -4.38 -2.73 -8.56
CA LEU A 8 -3.52 -3.18 -7.47
C LEU A 8 -2.95 -4.53 -7.88
N GLN A 9 -1.62 -4.63 -7.87
CA GLN A 9 -0.92 -5.86 -8.20
C GLN A 9 -0.14 -6.35 -6.99
N LEU A 10 -0.34 -7.61 -6.63
CA LEU A 10 0.35 -8.26 -5.53
C LEU A 10 1.14 -9.44 -6.04
N LEU A 11 2.46 -9.38 -5.89
CA LEU A 11 3.36 -10.47 -6.22
C LEU A 11 3.64 -11.25 -4.94
N VAL A 12 3.01 -12.42 -4.77
CA VAL A 12 3.35 -13.30 -3.64
C VAL A 12 4.51 -14.19 -4.09
N HIS A 13 5.70 -13.93 -3.55
CA HIS A 13 6.95 -14.53 -3.99
C HIS A 13 7.75 -15.13 -2.84
N THR A 14 8.43 -16.23 -3.11
CA THR A 14 9.68 -16.61 -2.45
C THR A 14 10.80 -16.43 -3.44
N TRP A 15 11.56 -15.31 -3.39
CA TRP A 15 12.96 -15.11 -3.83
C TRP A 15 13.56 -15.86 -5.05
N GLU A 16 13.47 -17.19 -4.99
CA GLU A 16 14.42 -18.20 -5.44
C GLU A 16 13.80 -19.32 -6.29
N THR A 17 12.50 -19.35 -6.55
CA THR A 17 11.90 -20.43 -7.37
C THR A 17 10.95 -19.91 -8.44
N GLN A 18 10.83 -20.64 -9.54
CA GLN A 18 9.93 -20.42 -10.70
C GLN A 18 8.43 -20.45 -10.36
N ASN A 19 8.06 -20.35 -9.08
CA ASN A 19 6.69 -20.45 -8.58
C ASN A 19 6.30 -19.12 -7.95
N ALA A 20 5.60 -18.28 -8.72
CA ALA A 20 5.01 -17.04 -8.23
C ALA A 20 3.52 -17.06 -8.56
N VAL A 21 2.73 -16.49 -7.66
CA VAL A 21 1.32 -16.17 -7.94
C VAL A 21 1.18 -14.66 -7.89
N ASP A 22 0.55 -14.14 -8.92
CA ASP A 22 0.36 -12.73 -9.15
C ASP A 22 -1.14 -12.43 -9.15
N PHE A 23 -1.55 -11.45 -8.34
CA PHE A 23 -2.95 -11.03 -8.23
C PHE A 23 -3.10 -9.61 -8.76
N ASP A 24 -3.75 -9.46 -9.92
CA ASP A 24 -4.13 -8.15 -10.45
C ASP A 24 -5.60 -7.88 -10.11
N ILE A 25 -5.86 -6.77 -9.45
CA ILE A 25 -7.19 -6.35 -9.06
C ILE A 25 -7.46 -4.99 -9.68
N THR A 26 -8.40 -4.97 -10.61
CA THR A 26 -8.93 -3.72 -11.18
C THR A 26 -10.16 -3.28 -10.40
N TYR A 27 -10.20 -2.02 -10.01
CA TYR A 27 -11.35 -1.42 -9.34
C TYR A 27 -11.54 0.04 -9.72
N TYR A 28 -12.75 0.54 -9.51
CA TYR A 28 -13.08 1.94 -9.75
C TYR A 28 -13.04 2.74 -8.46
N ARG A 29 -12.55 3.97 -8.53
CA ARG A 29 -12.53 4.92 -7.40
C ARG A 29 -12.97 6.31 -7.84
N SER A 30 -13.48 7.09 -6.90
CA SER A 30 -13.73 8.52 -7.12
C SER A 30 -12.42 9.28 -7.36
N LYS A 31 -12.50 10.39 -8.11
CA LYS A 31 -11.41 11.39 -8.14
C LYS A 31 -11.29 12.16 -6.82
N ASP A 32 -12.37 12.26 -6.04
CA ASP A 32 -12.34 12.84 -4.70
C ASP A 32 -11.74 11.82 -3.71
N PRO A 33 -10.59 12.12 -3.07
CA PRO A 33 -9.92 11.20 -2.14
C PRO A 33 -10.69 10.93 -0.85
N LEU A 34 -11.71 11.74 -0.52
CA LEU A 34 -12.55 11.54 0.66
C LEU A 34 -13.82 10.71 0.38
N THR A 35 -14.03 10.32 -0.88
CA THR A 35 -15.14 9.45 -1.27
C THR A 35 -14.68 7.98 -1.25
N PRO A 36 -15.16 7.15 -0.30
CA PRO A 36 -14.78 5.74 -0.22
C PRO A 36 -15.20 4.97 -1.48
N ARG A 37 -14.41 3.98 -1.88
CA ARG A 37 -14.81 3.09 -2.98
C ARG A 37 -15.80 2.03 -2.51
N LEU A 38 -16.46 1.37 -3.47
CA LEU A 38 -17.29 0.20 -3.17
C LEU A 38 -16.41 -0.92 -2.62
N PHE A 39 -16.80 -1.49 -1.47
CA PHE A 39 -16.02 -2.52 -0.77
C PHE A 39 -14.59 -2.09 -0.43
N GLU A 40 -14.42 -0.84 0.00
CA GLU A 40 -13.17 -0.27 0.50
C GLU A 40 -12.41 -1.25 1.40
N ASP A 41 -13.11 -1.81 2.39
CA ASP A 41 -12.54 -2.70 3.39
C ASP A 41 -12.02 -4.02 2.83
N ILE A 42 -12.66 -4.57 1.80
CA ILE A 42 -12.26 -5.83 1.19
C ILE A 42 -10.93 -5.67 0.46
N ILE A 43 -10.78 -4.59 -0.33
CA ILE A 43 -9.56 -4.35 -1.12
C ILE A 43 -8.36 -4.07 -0.20
N GLU A 44 -8.55 -3.25 0.83
CA GLU A 44 -7.48 -2.97 1.81
C GLU A 44 -7.07 -4.22 2.60
N GLU A 45 -8.04 -5.09 2.93
CA GLU A 45 -7.76 -6.33 3.63
C GLU A 45 -6.98 -7.31 2.76
N ILE A 46 -7.36 -7.47 1.48
CA ILE A 46 -6.62 -8.30 0.52
C ILE A 46 -5.17 -7.78 0.34
N GLU A 47 -5.00 -6.46 0.20
CA GLU A 47 -3.67 -5.84 0.10
C GLU A 47 -2.80 -6.17 1.32
N GLN A 48 -3.36 -6.01 2.53
CA GLN A 48 -2.63 -6.28 3.77
C GLN A 48 -2.35 -7.77 3.99
N ILE A 49 -3.25 -8.67 3.56
CA ILE A 49 -3.01 -10.11 3.57
C ILE A 49 -1.82 -10.44 2.64
N GLY A 50 -1.87 -9.98 1.40
CA GLY A 50 -0.82 -10.27 0.42
C GLY A 50 0.54 -9.73 0.87
N LEU A 51 0.60 -8.46 1.27
CA LEU A 51 1.86 -7.78 1.55
C LEU A 51 2.40 -8.07 2.95
N PHE A 52 1.56 -8.08 3.98
CA PHE A 52 2.04 -8.15 5.37
C PHE A 52 1.91 -9.56 5.95
N LYS A 53 0.79 -10.26 5.75
CA LYS A 53 0.62 -11.62 6.29
C LYS A 53 1.50 -12.64 5.57
N TYR A 54 1.54 -12.59 4.24
CA TYR A 54 2.29 -13.55 3.42
C TYR A 54 3.63 -13.02 2.90
N GLY A 55 4.01 -11.79 3.28
CA GLY A 55 5.31 -11.21 2.89
C GLY A 55 5.46 -10.94 1.39
N GLY A 56 4.35 -10.79 0.67
CA GLY A 56 4.35 -10.46 -0.76
C GLY A 56 5.02 -9.13 -1.06
N LEU A 57 5.45 -8.99 -2.31
CA LEU A 57 6.13 -7.82 -2.84
C LEU A 57 5.13 -6.89 -3.52
N PRO A 58 5.25 -5.57 -3.29
CA PRO A 58 4.52 -4.62 -4.09
C PRO A 58 5.05 -4.62 -5.53
N HIS A 59 4.14 -4.42 -6.47
CA HIS A 59 4.49 -4.04 -7.83
C HIS A 59 4.83 -2.55 -7.90
N TRP A 60 6.03 -2.25 -8.43
CA TRP A 60 6.61 -0.90 -8.42
C TRP A 60 5.76 0.17 -9.11
N GLY A 61 5.02 -0.19 -10.16
CA GLY A 61 4.19 0.74 -10.94
C GLY A 61 2.70 0.73 -10.64
N LYS A 62 2.23 -0.11 -9.69
CA LYS A 62 0.78 -0.27 -9.41
C LYS A 62 0.42 -0.11 -7.93
N ASN A 63 1.34 -0.35 -7.00
CA ASN A 63 1.10 -0.12 -5.58
C ASN A 63 1.28 1.34 -5.18
N ARG A 64 0.56 1.73 -4.13
CA ARG A 64 0.67 3.03 -3.47
C ARG A 64 1.60 2.92 -2.26
N ASN A 65 1.83 4.03 -1.57
CA ASN A 65 2.80 4.13 -0.48
C ASN A 65 2.67 3.02 0.57
N LEU A 66 1.44 2.66 0.98
CA LEU A 66 1.21 1.58 1.94
C LEU A 66 1.91 0.28 1.53
N GLY A 67 1.92 -0.05 0.23
CA GLY A 67 2.49 -1.30 -0.24
C GLY A 67 4.01 -1.39 -0.09
N PHE A 68 4.68 -0.23 -0.01
CA PHE A 68 6.13 -0.15 0.15
C PHE A 68 6.59 -0.11 1.61
N VAL A 69 5.66 -0.12 2.58
CA VAL A 69 6.00 -0.16 4.01
C VAL A 69 6.82 -1.42 4.30
N GLY A 70 8.09 -1.21 4.66
CA GLY A 70 9.03 -2.29 4.93
C GLY A 70 9.40 -3.16 3.71
N ALA A 71 9.04 -2.74 2.49
CA ALA A 71 9.24 -3.55 1.29
C ALA A 71 10.71 -3.87 1.02
N ILE A 72 11.63 -2.94 1.29
CA ILE A 72 13.07 -3.16 1.04
C ILE A 72 13.62 -4.40 1.78
N ARG A 73 13.10 -4.70 2.97
CA ARG A 73 13.50 -5.88 3.78
C ARG A 73 13.10 -7.20 3.13
N LYS A 74 12.13 -7.19 2.20
CA LYS A 74 11.64 -8.37 1.48
C LYS A 74 12.52 -8.73 0.28
N TYR A 75 13.35 -7.80 -0.20
CA TYR A 75 14.24 -8.03 -1.34
C TYR A 75 15.60 -8.58 -0.88
N LYS A 76 15.87 -9.87 -1.14
CA LYS A 76 17.13 -10.55 -0.76
C LYS A 76 18.40 -9.83 -1.24
N LYS A 77 18.32 -9.12 -2.38
CA LYS A 77 19.44 -8.40 -3.01
C LYS A 77 19.43 -6.89 -2.74
N ALA A 78 18.59 -6.38 -1.83
CA ALA A 78 18.48 -4.95 -1.53
C ALA A 78 19.83 -4.29 -1.24
N GLY A 79 20.66 -4.90 -0.38
CA GLY A 79 21.98 -4.35 -0.04
C GLY A 79 22.93 -4.27 -1.25
N LYS A 80 22.85 -5.23 -2.20
CA LYS A 80 23.63 -5.17 -3.44
C LYS A 80 23.14 -4.06 -4.35
N PHE A 81 21.82 -3.88 -4.46
CA PHE A 81 21.22 -2.80 -5.21
C PHE A 81 21.65 -1.43 -4.68
N LEU A 82 21.64 -1.22 -3.36
CA LEU A 82 22.06 0.04 -2.75
C LEU A 82 23.54 0.36 -3.01
N LYS A 83 24.42 -0.65 -3.02
CA LYS A 83 25.84 -0.46 -3.38
C LYS A 83 26.02 0.00 -4.84
N VAL A 84 25.33 -0.66 -5.78
CA VAL A 84 25.36 -0.26 -7.20
C VAL A 84 24.77 1.14 -7.38
N LYS A 85 23.67 1.45 -6.69
CA LYS A 85 23.09 2.79 -6.72
C LYS A 85 24.09 3.85 -6.25
N GLU A 86 24.80 3.61 -5.14
CA GLU A 86 25.79 4.54 -4.62
C GLU A 86 26.98 4.73 -5.56
N GLU A 87 27.45 3.66 -6.21
CA GLU A 87 28.56 3.72 -7.17
C GLU A 87 28.22 4.57 -8.41
N TYR A 88 27.02 4.40 -8.97
CA TYR A 88 26.60 5.05 -10.21
C TYR A 88 25.84 6.37 -10.01
N ASP A 89 25.30 6.63 -8.82
CA ASP A 89 24.50 7.82 -8.48
C ASP A 89 24.91 8.39 -7.11
N SER A 90 26.22 8.54 -6.87
CA SER A 90 26.79 9.07 -5.61
C SER A 90 26.34 10.50 -5.28
N ARG A 91 25.94 11.27 -6.31
CA ARG A 91 25.37 12.62 -6.14
C ARG A 91 23.85 12.62 -5.95
N GLY A 92 23.19 11.46 -6.04
CA GLY A 92 21.74 11.34 -5.86
C GLY A 92 20.92 12.05 -6.92
N LEU A 93 21.41 12.19 -8.15
CA LEU A 93 20.72 12.86 -9.26
C LEU A 93 19.39 12.19 -9.62
N PHE A 94 19.29 10.87 -9.43
CA PHE A 94 18.08 10.08 -9.68
C PHE A 94 17.31 9.75 -8.41
N SER A 95 17.72 10.33 -7.28
CA SER A 95 17.12 10.08 -5.98
C SER A 95 16.13 11.18 -5.64
N SER A 96 14.97 10.79 -5.11
CA SER A 96 13.98 11.68 -4.52
C SER A 96 13.73 11.33 -3.06
N GLU A 97 13.02 12.20 -2.35
CA GLU A 97 12.56 11.91 -1.00
C GLU A 97 11.78 10.58 -0.95
N TRP A 98 10.87 10.39 -1.89
CA TRP A 98 10.05 9.18 -1.96
C TRP A 98 10.89 7.92 -2.24
N THR A 99 11.84 7.95 -3.19
CA THR A 99 12.69 6.78 -3.45
C THR A 99 13.55 6.43 -2.24
N ASN A 100 14.06 7.44 -1.53
CA ASN A 100 14.84 7.22 -0.32
C ASN A 100 14.00 6.59 0.79
N GLN A 101 12.74 6.99 0.91
CA GLN A 101 11.79 6.37 1.85
C GLN A 101 11.53 4.90 1.52
N VAL A 102 11.16 4.61 0.27
CA VAL A 102 10.86 3.25 -0.18
C VAL A 102 12.06 2.31 -0.08
N LEU A 103 13.27 2.83 -0.32
CA LEU A 103 14.52 2.10 -0.19
C LEU A 103 15.02 1.99 1.26
N GLY A 104 14.27 2.50 2.24
CA GLY A 104 14.65 2.44 3.66
C GLY A 104 15.86 3.29 4.03
N LEU A 105 16.20 4.27 3.20
CA LEU A 105 17.25 5.27 3.47
C LEU A 105 16.70 6.47 4.25
N LYS A 106 15.38 6.64 4.27
CA LYS A 106 14.66 7.66 5.04
C LYS A 106 13.36 7.06 5.60
N GLU A 107 12.88 7.59 6.71
CA GLU A 107 11.56 7.25 7.24
C GLU A 107 10.43 8.02 6.54
N GLY A 108 9.20 7.52 6.69
CA GLY A 108 7.99 8.26 6.28
C GLY A 108 7.41 7.86 4.93
N VAL A 109 7.54 6.59 4.52
CA VAL A 109 6.86 6.07 3.32
C VAL A 109 5.35 6.40 3.35
N THR A 110 4.72 6.29 4.52
CA THR A 110 3.29 6.61 4.69
C THR A 110 3.06 8.10 4.90
N ILE A 111 1.97 8.62 4.33
CA ILE A 111 1.55 10.01 4.50
C ILE A 111 0.28 10.03 5.35
N LEU A 112 0.35 10.64 6.54
CA LEU A 112 -0.80 10.77 7.44
C LEU A 112 -1.54 12.09 7.17
N LYS A 113 -2.81 11.96 6.79
CA LYS A 113 -3.76 13.05 6.60
C LYS A 113 -5.18 12.47 6.57
N ASP A 114 -6.18 13.33 6.63
CA ASP A 114 -7.57 12.90 6.45
C ASP A 114 -7.75 12.15 5.13
N GLY A 115 -8.43 11.00 5.18
CA GLY A 115 -8.63 10.12 4.03
C GLY A 115 -7.39 9.37 3.53
N CYS A 116 -6.25 9.39 4.24
CA CYS A 116 -5.03 8.75 3.74
C CYS A 116 -5.16 7.25 3.48
N ALA A 117 -6.03 6.53 4.20
CA ALA A 117 -6.22 5.09 4.00
C ALA A 117 -7.02 4.80 2.72
N LEU A 118 -8.03 5.62 2.42
CA LEU A 118 -8.81 5.52 1.18
C LEU A 118 -7.94 5.64 -0.08
N GLU A 119 -6.91 6.49 0.01
CA GLU A 119 -5.90 6.67 -1.03
C GLU A 119 -4.73 5.68 -0.94
N GLY A 120 -4.73 4.71 -0.02
CA GLY A 120 -3.62 3.76 0.19
C GLY A 120 -2.28 4.43 0.53
N LEU A 121 -2.32 5.60 1.15
CA LEU A 121 -1.15 6.35 1.61
C LEU A 121 -0.72 5.95 3.03
N CYS A 122 -1.63 5.35 3.79
CA CYS A 122 -1.40 4.92 5.17
C CYS A 122 -2.26 3.69 5.48
N ILE A 123 -1.89 2.93 6.52
CA ILE A 123 -2.82 2.01 7.19
C ILE A 123 -3.65 2.84 8.17
N CYS A 124 -4.97 2.67 8.19
CA CYS A 124 -5.80 3.47 9.08
C CYS A 124 -5.48 3.15 10.56
N SER A 125 -5.38 4.20 11.38
CA SER A 125 -5.28 4.08 12.84
C SER A 125 -6.29 4.96 13.56
N GLN A 126 -6.79 6.00 12.88
CA GLN A 126 -7.85 6.89 13.33
C GLN A 126 -9.00 6.86 12.32
N ASP A 127 -10.22 7.14 12.77
CA ASP A 127 -11.39 7.17 11.90
C ASP A 127 -11.28 8.28 10.83
N THR A 128 -10.56 9.37 11.11
CA THR A 128 -10.25 10.46 10.16
C THR A 128 -9.41 10.03 8.97
N HIS A 129 -8.62 8.95 9.09
CA HIS A 129 -7.89 8.39 7.94
C HIS A 129 -8.83 7.74 6.91
N CYS A 130 -10.07 7.45 7.32
CA CYS A 130 -11.16 6.98 6.47
C CYS A 130 -12.06 8.16 6.05
N ALA A 131 -13.38 7.97 6.04
CA ALA A 131 -14.34 9.04 5.78
C ALA A 131 -15.52 8.93 6.76
N PRO A 132 -15.36 9.40 8.01
CA PRO A 132 -16.39 9.24 9.04
C PRO A 132 -17.66 10.02 8.68
N LYS A 133 -17.53 11.14 7.95
CA LYS A 133 -18.66 11.90 7.36
C LYS A 133 -19.49 11.07 6.38
N ASN A 134 -18.88 10.08 5.73
CA ASN A 134 -19.53 9.12 4.83
C ASN A 134 -19.83 7.79 5.53
N SER A 135 -19.80 7.76 6.87
CA SER A 135 -19.99 6.56 7.70
C SER A 135 -18.93 5.48 7.49
N TYR A 136 -17.69 5.82 7.13
CA TYR A 136 -16.57 4.87 7.08
C TYR A 136 -15.60 5.12 8.24
N PHE A 137 -15.29 4.04 8.96
CA PHE A 137 -14.46 4.08 10.16
C PHE A 137 -13.33 3.08 10.08
N CYS A 138 -12.26 3.35 10.81
CA CYS A 138 -11.12 2.45 10.88
C CYS A 138 -11.47 1.26 11.79
N ARG A 139 -11.46 0.05 11.22
CA ARG A 139 -11.86 -1.18 11.91
C ARG A 139 -10.87 -2.31 11.61
N PRO A 140 -10.83 -3.35 12.46
CA PRO A 140 -10.08 -4.57 12.14
C PRO A 140 -10.64 -5.26 10.88
N GLY A 141 -9.79 -5.99 10.16
CA GLY A 141 -10.19 -6.86 9.06
C GLY A 141 -11.28 -7.88 9.43
N ARG A 142 -12.06 -8.33 8.45
CA ARG A 142 -13.09 -9.35 8.68
C ARG A 142 -12.48 -10.73 8.88
N ILE A 143 -11.43 -11.05 8.11
CA ILE A 143 -10.72 -12.32 8.07
C ILE A 143 -9.34 -12.20 8.72
N TYR A 144 -8.53 -11.23 8.30
CA TYR A 144 -7.21 -10.96 8.85
C TYR A 144 -7.32 -9.85 9.90
N LYS A 145 -7.41 -10.25 11.18
CA LYS A 145 -7.69 -9.34 12.29
C LYS A 145 -6.61 -8.30 12.56
N ASP A 146 -5.37 -8.56 12.14
CA ASP A 146 -4.27 -7.59 12.26
C ASP A 146 -4.34 -6.49 11.21
N ALA A 147 -5.09 -6.70 10.11
CA ALA A 147 -5.34 -5.64 9.14
C ALA A 147 -6.23 -4.54 9.74
N ARG A 148 -5.98 -3.31 9.31
CA ARG A 148 -6.83 -2.15 9.63
C ARG A 148 -7.41 -1.60 8.34
N VAL A 149 -8.73 -1.50 8.30
CA VAL A 149 -9.48 -1.18 7.08
C VAL A 149 -10.58 -0.16 7.33
N CYS A 150 -10.86 0.66 6.33
CA CYS A 150 -11.95 1.60 6.28
C CYS A 150 -13.23 0.86 5.91
N ARG A 151 -14.05 0.58 6.92
CA ARG A 151 -15.31 -0.13 6.76
C ARG A 151 -16.50 0.79 7.01
N ARG A 152 -17.53 0.64 6.19
CA ARG A 152 -18.81 1.31 6.40
C ARG A 152 -19.43 0.84 7.73
N GLY A 153 -19.71 1.79 8.62
CA GLY A 153 -20.53 1.56 9.80
C GLY A 153 -21.94 1.22 9.36
N VAL A 154 -22.45 0.08 9.81
CA VAL A 154 -23.85 -0.27 9.68
C VAL A 154 -24.53 0.31 10.92
N ASN A 155 -25.44 1.27 10.73
CA ASN A 155 -26.42 1.56 11.77
C ASN A 155 -27.34 0.33 11.81
N THR A 156 -27.19 -0.51 12.83
CA THR A 156 -28.15 -1.57 13.18
C THR A 156 -29.39 -0.94 13.79
#